data_AF-A0AA92TIP6-F1
#
_entry.id   AF-A0AA92TIP6-F1
#
_cell.length_a   1.000
_cell.length_b   1.000
_cell.length_c   1.000
_cell.angle_alpha   90.00
_cell.angle_beta   90.00
_cell.angle_gamma   90.00
#
_symmetry.space_group_name_H-M   'P 1'
#
loop_
_entity.id
_entity.type
_entity.pdbx_description
1 polymer ?
#
loop_
_entity_poly.entity_id
_entity_poly.type
_entity_poly.pdbx_seq_one_letter_code
_entity_poly.pdbx_strand_id
1 'polypeptide(L)'
;ALLKGLRFSKYSILYDVVDSEFPLEVAVEDQEAFVKNLLPLVDNVYSIYDLTDDDFAQSPDYDQLYTELTGAVALFIESNGVQ
;
A
#
# COMPACT_ATOMS: atom_id res chain seq x y z
N ALA A 1 -17.87 10.34 -16.00
CA ALA A 1 -18.06 10.64 -14.57
C ALA A 1 -16.81 11.33 -14.04
N LEU A 2 -16.92 12.27 -13.08
CA LEU A 2 -15.81 13.09 -12.55
C LEU A 2 -14.80 12.32 -11.68
N LEU A 3 -15.06 11.04 -11.37
CA LEU A 3 -14.23 10.21 -10.49
C LEU A 3 -13.42 9.14 -11.23
N LYS A 4 -13.47 9.10 -12.57
CA LYS A 4 -12.77 8.08 -13.35
C LYS A 4 -11.26 8.28 -13.18
N GLY A 5 -10.57 7.31 -12.58
CA GLY A 5 -9.13 7.38 -12.25
C GLY A 5 -8.77 7.98 -10.89
N LEU A 6 -9.73 8.35 -10.04
CA LEU A 6 -9.49 8.90 -8.69
C LEU A 6 -9.97 7.97 -7.55
N ARG A 7 -10.43 6.76 -7.89
CA ARG A 7 -10.99 5.79 -6.92
C ARG A 7 -9.91 5.22 -6.00
N PHE A 8 -8.74 4.91 -6.55
CA PHE A 8 -7.68 4.20 -5.84
C PHE A 8 -6.51 5.14 -5.56
N SER A 9 -6.42 5.58 -4.32
CA SER A 9 -5.25 6.31 -3.83
C SER A 9 -4.17 5.30 -3.46
N LYS A 10 -2.98 5.40 -4.07
CA LYS A 10 -1.80 4.62 -3.67
C LYS A 10 -1.57 4.68 -2.16
N TYR A 11 -1.71 5.88 -1.58
CA TYR A 11 -1.63 6.09 -0.15
C TYR A 11 -2.66 5.27 0.63
N SER A 12 -3.94 5.28 0.23
CA SER A 12 -4.99 4.55 0.95
C SER A 12 -4.74 3.04 0.90
N ILE A 13 -4.35 2.49 -0.26
CA ILE A 13 -4.04 1.07 -0.36
C ILE A 13 -2.86 0.71 0.54
N LEU A 14 -1.78 1.51 0.53
CA LEU A 14 -0.64 1.25 1.41
C LEU A 14 -0.99 1.37 2.89
N TYR A 15 -1.81 2.36 3.25
CA TYR A 15 -2.29 2.54 4.60
C TYR A 15 -3.11 1.33 5.06
N ASP A 16 -4.05 0.86 4.24
CA ASP A 16 -4.89 -0.31 4.54
C ASP A 16 -4.05 -1.58 4.72
N VAL A 17 -2.98 -1.76 3.93
CA VAL A 17 -2.01 -2.86 4.10
C VAL A 17 -1.30 -2.76 5.45
N VAL A 18 -0.77 -1.57 5.79
CA VAL A 18 -0.05 -1.37 7.07
C VAL A 18 -0.97 -1.59 8.27
N ASP A 19 -2.18 -1.04 8.24
CA ASP A 19 -3.15 -1.14 9.33
C ASP A 19 -3.67 -2.57 9.53
N SER A 20 -3.90 -3.30 8.43
CA SER A 20 -4.46 -4.65 8.49
C SER A 20 -3.42 -5.73 8.79
N GLU A 21 -2.23 -5.63 8.19
CA GLU A 21 -1.24 -6.71 8.19
C GLU A 21 -0.13 -6.50 9.23
N PHE A 22 0.11 -5.26 9.67
CA PHE A 22 1.21 -4.91 10.58
C PHE A 22 0.80 -4.14 11.85
N PRO A 23 -0.32 -4.48 12.52
CA PRO A 23 -0.79 -3.72 13.69
C PRO A 23 0.08 -3.88 14.94
N LEU A 24 0.98 -4.89 14.97
CA LEU A 24 1.90 -5.12 16.09
C LEU A 24 3.26 -4.47 15.85
N GLU A 25 3.62 -4.28 14.60
CA GLU A 25 4.89 -3.71 14.15
C GLU A 25 4.80 -2.19 14.05
N VAL A 26 3.66 -1.64 13.61
CA VAL A 26 3.49 -0.19 13.40
C VAL A 26 2.32 0.32 14.24
N ALA A 27 2.65 1.10 15.27
CA ALA A 27 1.64 1.74 16.13
C ALA A 27 0.77 2.73 15.33
N VAL A 28 -0.52 2.84 15.69
CA VAL A 28 -1.51 3.64 14.95
C VAL A 28 -1.08 5.11 14.83
N GLU A 29 -0.46 5.67 15.87
CA GLU A 29 0.08 7.03 15.88
C GLU A 29 1.22 7.26 14.88
N ASP A 30 1.94 6.21 14.49
CA ASP A 30 3.10 6.26 13.60
C ASP A 30 2.76 5.86 12.16
N GLN A 31 1.61 5.20 11.93
CA GLN A 31 1.20 4.70 10.60
C GLN A 31 1.22 5.78 9.52
N GLU A 32 0.72 6.99 9.79
CA GLU A 32 0.71 8.08 8.80
C GLU A 32 2.14 8.45 8.36
N ALA A 33 3.06 8.57 9.30
CA ALA A 33 4.46 8.90 9.01
C ALA A 33 5.16 7.74 8.29
N PHE A 34 4.93 6.51 8.76
CA PHE A 34 5.46 5.30 8.16
C PHE A 34 5.04 5.16 6.69
N VAL A 35 3.73 5.26 6.41
CA VAL A 35 3.17 5.15 5.06
C VAL A 35 3.73 6.25 4.15
N LYS A 36 3.83 7.50 4.62
CA LYS A 36 4.41 8.59 3.83
C LYS A 36 5.87 8.36 3.47
N ASN A 37 6.66 7.77 4.38
CA ASN A 37 8.06 7.46 4.15
C ASN A 37 8.24 6.28 3.18
N LEU A 38 7.37 5.27 3.27
CA LEU A 38 7.43 4.07 2.45
C LEU A 38 6.86 4.28 1.04
N LEU A 39 5.80 5.09 0.90
CA LEU A 39 5.10 5.33 -0.36
C LEU A 39 6.02 5.61 -1.58
N PRO A 40 7.04 6.51 -1.51
CA PRO A 40 7.93 6.74 -2.65
C PRO A 40 8.86 5.56 -2.95
N LEU A 41 9.12 4.67 -1.98
CA LEU A 41 10.00 3.52 -2.16
C LEU A 41 9.30 2.35 -2.87
N VAL A 42 7.98 2.26 -2.73
CA VAL A 42 7.15 1.21 -3.36
C VAL A 42 6.41 1.70 -4.61
N ASP A 43 6.72 2.91 -5.12
CA ASP A 43 6.04 3.50 -6.28
C ASP A 43 6.17 2.65 -7.56
N ASN A 44 7.27 1.89 -7.66
CA ASN A 44 7.52 0.96 -8.76
C ASN A 44 6.53 -0.22 -8.78
N VAL A 45 6.07 -0.68 -7.60
CA VAL A 45 5.07 -1.76 -7.49
C VAL A 45 3.77 -1.31 -8.13
N TYR A 46 3.30 -0.11 -7.79
CA TYR A 46 2.07 0.44 -8.36
C TYR A 46 2.12 0.63 -9.88
N SER A 47 3.31 0.86 -10.45
CA SER A 47 3.47 1.12 -11.89
C SER A 47 3.16 -0.10 -12.76
N ILE A 48 3.03 -1.29 -12.17
CA ILE A 48 2.66 -2.54 -12.84
C ILE A 48 1.15 -2.62 -13.09
N TYR A 49 0.35 -1.90 -12.31
CA TYR A 49 -1.10 -2.06 -12.23
C TYR A 49 -1.87 -0.84 -12.81
N ASP A 50 -3.00 -1.09 -13.47
CA ASP A 50 -3.89 -0.03 -13.92
C ASP A 50 -4.87 0.38 -12.81
N LEU A 51 -4.40 1.25 -11.91
CA LEU A 51 -5.24 1.81 -10.83
C LEU A 51 -6.38 2.72 -11.34
N THR A 52 -6.45 2.98 -12.64
CA THR A 52 -7.53 3.78 -13.23
C THR A 52 -8.75 2.94 -13.62
N ASP A 53 -8.62 1.62 -13.60
CA ASP A 53 -9.72 0.68 -13.81
C ASP A 53 -10.74 0.80 -12.66
N ASP A 54 -12.00 1.01 -13.03
CA ASP A 54 -13.10 1.17 -12.08
C ASP A 54 -13.41 -0.15 -11.35
N ASP A 55 -13.06 -1.30 -11.95
CA ASP A 55 -13.26 -2.64 -11.39
C ASP A 55 -11.99 -3.20 -10.71
N PHE A 56 -10.91 -2.40 -10.59
CA PHE A 56 -9.61 -2.84 -10.09
C PHE A 56 -9.70 -3.59 -8.77
N ALA A 57 -10.43 -3.08 -7.78
CA ALA A 57 -10.57 -3.74 -6.46
C ALA A 57 -11.32 -5.09 -6.47
N GLN A 58 -11.91 -5.50 -7.59
CA GLN A 58 -12.54 -6.81 -7.74
C GLN A 58 -11.71 -7.73 -8.67
N SER A 59 -10.58 -7.25 -9.16
CA SER A 59 -9.71 -8.00 -10.07
C SER A 59 -8.63 -8.76 -9.29
N PRO A 60 -8.08 -9.85 -9.87
CA PRO A 60 -6.93 -10.55 -9.30
C PRO A 60 -5.68 -9.66 -9.17
N ASP A 61 -5.59 -8.59 -9.96
CA ASP A 61 -4.47 -7.66 -9.92
C ASP A 61 -4.44 -6.87 -8.60
N TYR A 62 -5.61 -6.60 -7.99
CA TYR A 62 -5.65 -6.00 -6.67
C TYR A 62 -5.10 -6.94 -5.60
N ASP A 63 -5.47 -8.22 -5.63
CA ASP A 63 -4.95 -9.23 -4.69
C ASP A 63 -3.42 -9.38 -4.83
N GLN A 64 -2.91 -9.31 -6.07
CA GLN A 64 -1.48 -9.35 -6.33
C GLN A 64 -0.77 -8.09 -5.83
N LEU A 65 -1.31 -6.90 -6.11
CA LEU A 65 -0.79 -5.63 -5.60
C LEU A 65 -0.73 -5.65 -4.07
N TYR A 66 -1.82 -6.09 -3.42
CA TYR A 66 -1.90 -6.18 -1.97
C TYR A 66 -0.79 -7.09 -1.42
N THR A 67 -0.61 -8.27 -2.01
CA THR A 67 0.44 -9.23 -1.63
C THR A 67 1.84 -8.65 -1.81
N GLU A 68 2.12 -7.98 -2.93
CA GLU A 68 3.41 -7.36 -3.20
C GLU A 68 3.72 -6.22 -2.22
N LEU A 69 2.73 -5.39 -1.89
CA LEU A 69 2.87 -4.34 -0.89
C LEU A 69 3.12 -4.92 0.51
N THR A 70 2.39 -5.96 0.92
CA THR A 70 2.64 -6.64 2.20
C THR A 70 4.07 -7.15 2.29
N GLY A 71 4.57 -7.78 1.22
CA GLY A 71 5.96 -8.23 1.15
C GLY A 71 6.96 -7.08 1.23
N ALA A 72 6.72 -5.98 0.53
CA ALA A 72 7.58 -4.80 0.55
C ALA A 72 7.61 -4.12 1.94
N VAL A 73 6.46 -4.02 2.62
CA VAL A 73 6.36 -3.50 3.98
C VAL A 73 7.13 -4.38 4.96
N ALA A 74 6.96 -5.70 4.90
CA ALA A 74 7.69 -6.64 5.74
C ALA A 74 9.21 -6.51 5.56
N LEU A 75 9.69 -6.46 4.32
CA LEU A 75 11.13 -6.27 4.03
C LEU A 75 11.65 -4.91 4.51
N PHE A 76 10.84 -3.86 4.41
CA PHE A 76 11.20 -2.54 4.91
C PHE A 76 11.32 -2.53 6.45
N ILE A 77 10.38 -3.16 7.14
CA ILE A 77 10.41 -3.37 8.60
C ILE A 77 11.66 -4.13 9.02
N GLU A 78 11.96 -5.27 8.37
CA GLU A 78 13.14 -6.09 8.66
C GLU A 78 14.45 -5.31 8.45
N SER A 79 14.53 -4.50 7.39
CA SER A 79 15.76 -3.79 7.01
C SER A 79 16.05 -2.55 7.88
N ASN A 80 15.01 -1.90 8.41
CA ASN A 80 15.15 -0.65 9.16
C ASN A 80 15.05 -0.85 10.68
N GLY A 81 14.61 -2.01 11.15
CA GLY A 81 14.40 -2.31 12.56
C GLY A 81 13.31 -1.40 13.14
N VAL A 82 12.09 -1.91 13.27
CA VAL A 82 11.04 -1.13 13.94
C VAL A 82 11.44 -0.95 15.40
N GLN A 83 11.62 0.30 15.82
CA GLN A 83 11.94 0.70 17.19
C GLN A 83 10.66 1.02 17.93
#